data_AF-A0A9Q8QGT6-F1
#
_entry.id   AF-A0A9Q8QGT6-F1
#
_cell.length_a   1.000
_cell.length_b   1.000
_cell.length_c   1.000
_cell.angle_alpha   90.00
_cell.angle_beta   90.00
_cell.angle_gamma   90.00
#
_symmetry.space_group_name_H-M   'P 1'
#
loop_
_entity.id
_entity.type
_entity.pdbx_description
1 polymer ?
#
loop_
_entity_poly.entity_id
_entity_poly.type
_entity_poly.pdbx_seq_one_letter_code
_entity_poly.pdbx_strand_id
1 'polypeptide(L)'
;MHKLRGSDTGVYAGQMCNDFELLSYRDLDALPTYNATGTSRSILANRVSYFFDWHGPSMTLDTACSSSLYVVYLAAQALRSGESRAAVACGTNLILGP
;
A
#
# COMPACT_ATOMS: atom_id res chain seq x y z
N MET A 1 -15.80 -10.59 7.16
CA MET A 1 -14.44 -10.05 7.40
C MET A 1 -13.90 -10.26 8.82
N HIS A 2 -14.73 -10.61 9.83
CA HIS A 2 -14.26 -10.85 11.21
C HIS A 2 -13.24 -12.00 11.36
N LYS A 3 -13.16 -12.94 10.41
CA LYS A 3 -12.26 -14.11 10.47
C LYS A 3 -10.76 -13.80 10.29
N LEU A 4 -10.38 -12.61 9.84
CA LEU A 4 -8.98 -12.27 9.53
C LEU A 4 -8.41 -11.14 10.40
N ARG A 5 -9.20 -10.53 11.29
CA ARG A 5 -8.67 -9.56 12.26
C ARG A 5 -7.65 -10.23 13.19
N GLY A 6 -6.58 -9.52 13.51
CA GLY A 6 -5.43 -9.97 14.30
C GLY A 6 -4.53 -11.00 13.62
N SER A 7 -4.83 -11.41 12.37
CA SER A 7 -4.08 -12.44 11.67
C SER A 7 -2.79 -11.92 11.02
N ASP A 8 -1.91 -12.84 10.64
CA ASP A 8 -0.70 -12.63 9.83
C ASP A 8 -1.01 -12.36 8.34
N THR A 9 -2.15 -11.74 8.03
CA THR A 9 -2.48 -11.38 6.65
C THR A 9 -1.52 -10.30 6.15
N GLY A 10 -0.84 -10.55 5.03
CA GLY A 10 0.08 -9.59 4.41
C GLY A 10 -0.62 -8.62 3.45
N VAL A 11 -0.07 -7.43 3.27
CA VAL A 11 -0.49 -6.40 2.30
C VAL A 11 0.70 -5.94 1.48
N TYR A 12 0.62 -6.14 0.17
CA TYR A 12 1.64 -5.80 -0.81
C TYR A 12 1.04 -4.85 -1.84
N ALA A 13 1.45 -3.59 -1.81
CA ALA A 13 0.93 -2.55 -2.69
C ALA A 13 1.97 -2.11 -3.72
N GLY A 14 1.58 -2.07 -4.99
CA GLY A 14 2.40 -1.57 -6.10
C GLY A 14 1.99 -0.15 -6.47
N GLN A 15 2.92 0.80 -6.45
CA GLN A 15 2.64 2.19 -6.79
C GLN A 15 3.85 2.84 -7.45
N MET A 16 3.71 3.22 -8.72
CA MET A 16 4.73 3.96 -9.46
C MET A 16 4.61 5.47 -9.23
N CYS A 17 3.41 6.02 -9.40
CA CYS A 17 3.19 7.47 -9.32
C CYS A 17 2.65 7.91 -7.95
N ASN A 18 3.13 9.05 -7.45
CA ASN A 18 2.62 9.72 -6.25
C ASN A 18 2.11 11.14 -6.54
N ASP A 19 1.52 11.37 -7.72
CA ASP A 19 1.04 12.67 -8.18
C ASP A 19 0.15 13.36 -7.17
N PHE A 20 -0.74 12.63 -6.51
CA PHE A 20 -1.66 13.19 -5.52
C PHE A 20 -0.90 13.78 -4.31
N GLU A 21 0.13 13.09 -3.83
CA GLU A 21 1.00 13.59 -2.77
C GLU A 21 1.70 14.87 -3.24
N LEU A 22 2.29 14.86 -4.43
CA LEU A 22 2.96 16.03 -5.00
C LEU A 22 2.02 17.24 -5.18
N LEU A 23 0.80 17.00 -5.67
CA LEU A 23 -0.23 18.03 -5.81
C LEU A 23 -0.64 18.61 -4.47
N SER A 24 -0.68 17.79 -3.41
CA SER A 24 -1.06 18.26 -2.09
C SER A 24 -0.06 19.26 -1.49
N TYR A 25 1.21 19.22 -1.90
CA TYR A 25 2.24 20.16 -1.47
C TYR A 25 2.27 21.48 -2.26
N ARG A 26 1.37 21.69 -3.23
CA ARG A 26 1.35 22.93 -4.04
C ARG A 26 0.90 24.16 -3.25
N ASP A 27 0.08 23.98 -2.23
CA ASP A 27 -0.39 25.02 -1.33
C ASP A 27 -0.07 24.60 0.11
N LEU A 28 1.05 25.12 0.63
CA LEU A 28 1.52 24.77 1.97
C LEU A 28 0.64 25.36 3.08
N ASP A 29 -0.03 26.48 2.81
CA ASP A 29 -0.93 27.13 3.78
C ASP A 29 -2.23 26.32 3.95
N ALA A 30 -2.66 25.61 2.90
CA ALA A 30 -3.82 24.72 2.93
C ALA A 30 -3.48 23.26 3.32
N LEU A 31 -2.21 22.94 3.59
CA LEU A 31 -1.76 21.56 3.82
C LEU A 31 -2.26 21.03 5.19
N PRO A 32 -3.13 20.00 5.24
CA PRO A 32 -3.60 19.46 6.51
C PRO A 32 -2.50 18.73 7.27
N THR A 33 -2.48 18.83 8.60
CA THR A 33 -1.47 18.15 9.45
C THR A 33 -1.44 16.62 9.28
N TYR A 34 -2.57 16.02 8.91
CA TYR A 34 -2.68 14.58 8.66
C TYR A 34 -2.27 14.16 7.24
N ASN A 35 -1.80 15.08 6.39
CA ASN A 35 -1.44 14.81 4.99
C ASN A 35 -0.50 13.61 4.87
N ALA A 36 0.61 13.61 5.63
CA ALA A 36 1.59 12.52 5.62
C ALA A 36 0.96 11.15 5.89
N THR A 37 0.01 11.08 6.82
CA THR A 37 -0.71 9.84 7.16
C THR A 37 -1.75 9.43 6.12
N GLY A 38 -2.07 10.30 5.14
CA GLY A 38 -3.06 10.08 4.09
C GLY A 38 -2.47 9.90 2.69
N THR A 39 -1.25 10.38 2.42
CA THR A 39 -0.67 10.46 1.07
C THR A 39 0.68 9.77 0.92
N SER A 40 1.43 9.56 2.01
CA SER A 40 2.76 8.95 1.93
C SER A 40 2.70 7.54 1.32
N ARG A 41 3.70 7.18 0.51
CA ARG A 41 3.74 5.86 -0.17
C ARG A 41 3.57 4.68 0.80
N SER A 42 4.19 4.73 1.99
CA SER A 42 4.10 3.64 2.98
C SER A 42 2.68 3.46 3.54
N ILE A 43 1.89 4.53 3.59
CA ILE A 43 0.51 4.51 4.07
C ILE A 43 -0.39 3.70 3.14
N LEU A 44 -0.08 3.57 1.85
CA LEU A 44 -0.90 2.80 0.91
C LEU A 44 -1.13 1.37 1.40
N ALA A 45 -0.08 0.63 1.77
CA ALA A 45 -0.21 -0.68 2.39
C ALA A 45 -0.63 -0.59 3.86
N ASN A 46 0.02 0.28 4.64
CA ASN A 46 -0.14 0.33 6.10
C ASN A 46 -1.55 0.72 6.54
N ARG A 47 -2.26 1.58 5.78
CA ARG A 47 -3.62 1.99 6.10
C ARG A 47 -4.62 0.85 5.89
N VAL A 48 -4.38 0.00 4.90
CA VAL A 48 -5.17 -1.22 4.69
C VAL A 48 -4.94 -2.19 5.85
N SER A 49 -3.67 -2.45 6.19
CA SER A 49 -3.29 -3.31 7.32
C SER A 49 -3.89 -2.81 8.63
N TYR A 50 -3.80 -1.49 8.90
CA TYR A 50 -4.38 -0.85 10.08
C TYR A 50 -5.90 -0.99 10.13
N PHE A 51 -6.60 -0.69 9.03
CA PHE A 51 -8.06 -0.72 9.01
C PHE A 51 -8.62 -2.14 9.25
N PHE A 52 -7.98 -3.15 8.66
CA PHE A 52 -8.41 -4.53 8.79
C PHE A 52 -7.79 -5.27 9.99
N ASP A 53 -6.94 -4.61 10.78
CA ASP A 53 -6.24 -5.21 11.92
C ASP A 53 -5.40 -6.43 11.48
N TRP A 54 -4.56 -6.23 10.45
CA TRP A 54 -3.68 -7.26 9.90
C TRP A 54 -2.24 -7.03 10.33
N HIS A 55 -1.58 -8.10 10.77
CA HIS A 55 -0.25 -8.09 11.39
C HIS A 55 0.81 -8.81 10.55
N GLY A 56 0.49 -9.20 9.30
CA GLY A 56 1.48 -9.72 8.36
C GLY A 56 2.35 -8.61 7.75
N PRO A 57 3.23 -8.96 6.78
CA PRO A 57 4.06 -7.98 6.08
C PRO A 57 3.20 -6.91 5.41
N SER A 58 3.56 -5.64 5.58
CA SER A 58 2.81 -4.50 5.02
C SER A 58 3.78 -3.59 4.28
N MET A 59 3.78 -3.63 2.96
CA MET A 59 4.77 -2.93 2.15
C MET A 59 4.20 -2.33 0.87
N THR A 60 4.66 -1.12 0.56
CA THR A 60 4.48 -0.48 -0.74
C THR A 60 5.80 -0.55 -1.50
N LEU A 61 5.75 -0.92 -2.77
CA LEU A 61 6.94 -1.00 -3.63
C LEU A 61 6.70 -0.43 -5.02
N ASP A 62 7.81 -0.01 -5.62
CA ASP A 62 7.86 0.58 -6.95
C ASP A 62 8.92 -0.16 -7.78
N THR A 63 8.45 -0.92 -8.76
CA THR A 63 9.26 -1.51 -9.83
C THR A 63 8.81 -0.97 -11.19
N ALA A 64 8.41 0.30 -11.22
CA ALA A 64 7.80 0.99 -12.35
C ALA A 64 6.53 0.26 -12.85
N CYS A 65 6.38 0.10 -14.16
CA CYS A 65 5.21 -0.54 -14.79
C CYS A 65 4.95 -1.98 -14.31
N SER A 66 5.97 -2.65 -13.74
CA SER A 66 5.86 -4.02 -13.24
C SER A 66 5.39 -4.13 -11.78
N SER A 67 5.18 -2.99 -11.08
CA SER A 67 4.89 -2.96 -9.65
C SER A 67 3.73 -3.86 -9.23
N SER A 68 2.61 -3.81 -9.96
CA SER A 68 1.41 -4.60 -9.66
C SER A 68 1.64 -6.11 -9.84
N LEU A 69 2.45 -6.50 -10.83
CA LEU A 69 2.80 -7.90 -11.03
C LEU A 69 3.81 -8.37 -9.98
N TYR A 70 4.76 -7.52 -9.62
CA TYR A 70 5.78 -7.85 -8.63
C TYR A 70 5.19 -8.02 -7.21
N VAL A 71 4.19 -7.21 -6.83
CA VAL A 71 3.49 -7.41 -5.54
C VAL A 71 2.68 -8.70 -5.50
N VAL A 72 2.12 -9.13 -6.64
CA VAL A 72 1.47 -10.45 -6.75
C VAL A 72 2.50 -11.56 -6.58
N TYR A 73 3.68 -11.42 -7.18
CA TYR A 73 4.78 -12.34 -6.99
C TYR A 73 5.19 -12.44 -5.51
N LEU A 74 5.39 -11.32 -4.81
CA LEU A 74 5.74 -11.31 -3.39
C LEU A 74 4.65 -11.91 -2.51
N ALA A 75 3.38 -11.53 -2.73
CA ALA A 75 2.25 -12.10 -2.00
C ALA A 75 2.20 -13.63 -2.18
N ALA A 76 2.41 -14.13 -3.40
CA ALA A 76 2.46 -15.55 -3.66
C ALA A 76 3.66 -16.24 -3.00
N GLN A 77 4.81 -15.57 -2.89
CA GLN A 77 5.96 -16.10 -2.14
C GLN A 77 5.65 -16.18 -0.64
N ALA A 78 5.07 -15.14 -0.05
CA ALA A 78 4.72 -15.11 1.37
C ALA A 78 3.69 -16.19 1.76
N LEU A 79 2.72 -16.45 0.88
CA LEU A 79 1.78 -17.56 1.06
C LEU A 79 2.48 -18.93 0.97
N ARG A 80 3.42 -19.11 0.04
CA ARG A 80 4.17 -20.38 -0.12
C ARG A 80 5.17 -20.63 1.00
N SER A 81 5.81 -19.59 1.52
CA SER A 81 6.77 -19.68 2.63
C SER A 81 6.08 -19.87 3.98
N GLY A 82 4.77 -19.62 4.06
CA GLY A 82 4.03 -19.61 5.32
C GLY A 82 4.24 -18.34 6.16
N GLU A 83 4.86 -17.31 5.60
CA GLU A 83 5.01 -15.99 6.23
C GLU A 83 3.66 -15.28 6.38
N SER A 84 2.68 -15.60 5.54
CA SER A 84 1.32 -15.09 5.66
C SER A 84 0.30 -16.17 5.34
N ARG A 85 -0.81 -16.24 6.09
CA ARG A 85 -1.91 -17.19 5.84
C ARG A 85 -2.90 -16.70 4.79
N ALA A 86 -2.95 -15.39 4.59
CA ALA A 86 -3.66 -14.73 3.52
C ALA A 86 -2.83 -13.51 3.08
N ALA A 87 -3.04 -13.04 1.86
CA ALA A 87 -2.32 -11.87 1.36
C ALA A 87 -3.22 -11.03 0.46
N VAL A 88 -3.08 -9.71 0.56
CA VAL A 88 -3.65 -8.74 -0.37
C VAL A 88 -2.51 -8.23 -1.26
N ALA A 89 -2.68 -8.36 -2.57
CA ALA A 89 -1.83 -7.73 -3.56
C ALA A 89 -2.66 -6.70 -4.32
N CYS A 90 -2.22 -5.45 -4.40
CA CYS A 90 -2.92 -4.40 -5.13
C CYS A 90 -1.96 -3.52 -5.92
N GLY A 91 -2.45 -2.92 -7.01
CA GLY A 91 -1.71 -1.93 -7.80
C GLY A 91 -2.56 -0.69 -8.01
N THR A 92 -1.96 0.49 -7.87
CA THR A 92 -2.65 1.77 -8.08
C THR A 92 -1.84 2.67 -9.01
N ASN A 93 -2.52 3.38 -9.90
CA ASN A 93 -1.90 4.40 -10.75
C ASN A 93 -2.91 5.52 -11.01
N LEU A 94 -2.50 6.76 -10.77
CA LEU A 94 -3.27 7.96 -11.07
C LEU A 94 -2.39 8.90 -11.90
N ILE A 95 -2.96 9.50 -12.93
CA ILE A 95 -2.30 10.51 -13.77
C ILE A 95 -3.00 11.83 -13.47
N LEU A 96 -2.41 12.65 -12.61
CA LEU A 96 -3.01 13.89 -12.12
C LEU A 96 -2.20 15.13 -12.48
N GLY A 97 -0.94 14.94 -12.91
CA GLY A 97 -0.12 15.98 -13.52
C GLY A 97 -0.03 15.82 -15.04
N PRO A 98 0.15 16.93 -15.79
CA PRO A 98 0.52 16.89 -17.20
C PRO A 98 1.94 16.36 -17.42
#